data_AF-A0A4Y7TML0-F1
#
_entry.id   AF-A0A4Y7TML0-F1
#
_cell.length_a   1.000
_cell.length_b   1.000
_cell.length_c   1.000
_cell.angle_alpha   90.00
_cell.angle_beta   90.00
_cell.angle_gamma   90.00
#
_symmetry.space_group_name_H-M   'P 1'
#
loop_
_entity.id
_entity.type
_entity.pdbx_description
1 polymer ?
#
loop_
_entity_poly.entity_id
_entity_poly.type
_entity_poly.pdbx_seq_one_letter_code
_entity_poly.pdbx_strand_id
1 'polypeptide(L)' 'MALSNLIYNGIFKRNSVFVATVFAGAFAFGIGFDTGVTKFYDSYNKGKQWKDIRHKYIQED' A
#
# COMPACT_ATOMS: atom_id res chain seq x y z
N MET A 1 15.64 22.40 -7.03
CA MET A 1 16.26 22.74 -5.72
C MET A 1 15.24 23.18 -4.66
N ALA A 2 14.25 24.02 -4.98
CA ALA A 2 13.28 24.53 -3.99
C ALA A 2 12.47 23.43 -3.26
N LEU A 3 11.94 22.43 -4.00
CA LEU A 3 11.18 21.32 -3.39
C LEU A 3 12.06 20.46 -2.46
N SER A 4 13.28 20.12 -2.89
CA SER A 4 14.23 19.36 -2.07
C SER A 4 14.59 20.10 -0.78
N ASN A 5 14.85 21.42 -0.86
CA ASN A 5 15.12 22.25 0.31
C ASN A 5 13.92 22.32 1.26
N LEU A 6 12.69 22.38 0.73
CA LEU A 6 11.47 22.38 1.52
C LEU A 6 11.29 21.05 2.26
N ILE A 7 11.46 19.93 1.57
CA ILE A 7 11.35 18.59 2.16
C ILE A 7 12.47 18.36 3.19
N TYR A 8 13.71 18.75 2.88
CA TYR A 8 14.83 18.61 3.80
C TYR A 8 14.61 19.40 5.10
N ASN A 9 14.27 20.68 5.00
CA ASN A 9 14.05 21.52 6.17
C ASN A 9 12.78 21.13 6.95
N GLY A 10 11.74 20.64 6.27
CA GLY A 10 10.46 20.27 6.88
C GLY A 10 10.44 18.88 7.51
N ILE A 11 11.15 17.90 6.94
CA ILE A 11 11.05 16.49 7.33
C ILE A 11 12.40 15.92 7.80
N PHE A 12 13.48 16.11 7.02
CA PHE A 12 14.73 15.38 7.24
C PHE A 12 15.71 16.05 8.20
N LYS A 13 15.63 17.37 8.42
CA LYS A 13 16.62 18.12 9.21
C LYS A 13 16.56 17.88 10.72
N ARG A 14 15.38 17.57 11.28
CA ARG A 14 15.18 17.36 12.72
C ARG A 14 14.87 15.88 12.98
N ASN A 15 15.72 15.18 13.74
CA ASN A 15 15.57 13.76 14.02
C ASN A 15 14.19 13.37 14.59
N SER A 16 13.65 14.18 15.50
CA SER A 16 12.33 13.92 16.09
C SER A 16 11.19 13.99 15.09
N VAL A 17 11.30 14.87 14.08
CA VAL A 17 10.33 14.96 12.98
C VAL A 17 10.57 13.83 11.98
N PHE A 18 11.83 13.60 11.60
CA PHE A 18 12.22 12.56 10.67
C PHE A 18 11.68 11.17 11.06
N VAL A 19 11.98 10.71 12.29
CA VAL A 19 11.55 9.38 12.74
C VAL A 19 10.02 9.26 12.78
N ALA A 20 9.33 10.29 13.28
CA ALA A 20 7.87 10.31 13.29
C ALA A 20 7.28 10.27 11.88
N THR A 21 7.86 11.03 10.94
CA THR A 21 7.43 11.00 9.53
C THR A 21 7.68 9.64 8.88
N VAL A 22 8.80 8.98 9.18
CA VAL A 22 9.09 7.63 8.66
C VAL A 22 8.05 6.63 9.17
N PHE A 23 7.72 6.65 10.46
CA PHE A 23 6.70 5.73 11.01
C PHE A 23 5.31 5.99 10.46
N ALA A 24 4.88 7.26 10.41
CA ALA A 24 3.60 7.62 9.82
C ALA A 24 3.54 7.24 8.33
N GLY A 25 4.61 7.51 7.59
CA GLY A 25 4.75 7.17 6.18
C GLY A 25 4.73 5.66 5.95
N ALA A 26 5.45 4.89 6.75
CA ALA A 26 5.48 3.42 6.65
C ALA A 26 4.11 2.81 6.93
N PHE A 27 3.38 3.31 7.92
CA PHE A 27 2.02 2.83 8.23
C PHE A 27 1.05 3.12 7.08
N ALA A 28 1.00 4.37 6.61
CA ALA A 28 0.14 4.76 5.51
C ALA A 28 0.49 4.03 4.20
N PHE A 29 1.79 3.90 3.92
CA PHE A 29 2.29 3.16 2.77
C PHE A 29 1.92 1.68 2.85
N GLY A 30 2.08 1.03 4.01
CA GLY A 30 1.74 -0.38 4.18
C GLY A 30 0.29 -0.68 3.77
N ILE A 31 -0.66 0.12 4.27
CA ILE A 31 -2.09 -0.03 3.93
C ILE A 31 -2.35 0.23 2.44
N GLY A 32 -1.83 1.35 1.93
CA GLY A 32 -2.07 1.76 0.54
C GLY A 32 -1.43 0.81 -0.47
N PHE A 33 -0.21 0.36 -0.19
CA PHE A 33 0.54 -0.55 -1.04
C PHE A 33 -0.10 -1.94 -1.07
N ASP A 34 -0.43 -2.52 0.09
CA ASP A 34 -1.09 -3.82 0.17
C ASP A 34 -2.43 -3.82 -0.59
N THR A 35 -3.25 -2.80 -0.35
CA THR A 35 -4.54 -2.66 -1.05
C THR A 35 -4.34 -2.46 -2.56
N GLY A 36 -3.41 -1.59 -2.96
CA GLY A 36 -3.16 -1.27 -4.36
C GLY A 36 -2.63 -2.46 -5.14
N VAL A 37 -1.63 -3.17 -4.59
CA VAL A 37 -1.03 -4.33 -5.22
C VAL A 37 -2.00 -5.50 -5.26
N THR A 38 -2.77 -5.74 -4.20
CA THR A 38 -3.81 -6.77 -4.19
C THR A 38 -4.84 -6.51 -5.29
N LYS A 39 -5.35 -5.28 -5.40
CA LYS A 39 -6.29 -4.92 -6.48
C LYS A 39 -5.70 -5.10 -7.88
N PHE A 40 -4.44 -4.71 -8.05
CA PHE A 40 -3.74 -4.90 -9.32
C PHE A 40 -3.64 -6.40 -9.66
N TYR A 41 -3.19 -7.22 -8.71
CA TYR A 41 -3.07 -8.67 -8.86
C TYR A 41 -4.41 -9.34 -9.17
N ASP A 42 -5.48 -8.88 -8.53
CA ASP A 42 -6.85 -9.33 -8.75
C ASP A 42 -7.36 -9.01 -10.13
N SER A 43 -7.15 -7.77 -10.59
CA SER A 43 -7.52 -7.38 -11.93
C SER A 43 -6.73 -8.17 -12.99
N TYR A 44 -5.45 -8.40 -12.75
CA TYR A 44 -4.58 -9.10 -13.70
C TYR A 44 -4.90 -10.60 -13.80
N ASN A 45 -5.29 -11.23 -12.69
CA ASN A 45 -5.58 -12.67 -12.62
C ASN A 45 -7.08 -12.99 -12.59
N LYS A 46 -7.93 -12.04 -12.98
CA LYS A 46 -9.38 -12.19 -12.96
C LYS A 46 -9.84 -13.47 -13.68
N GLY A 47 -10.71 -14.22 -13.03
CA GLY A 47 -11.27 -15.47 -13.54
C GLY A 47 -10.39 -16.70 -13.32
N LYS A 48 -9.17 -16.53 -12.79
CA LYS A 48 -8.26 -17.62 -12.43
C LYS A 48 -8.17 -17.85 -10.93
N GLN A 49 -8.46 -16.82 -10.14
CA GLN A 49 -8.31 -16.91 -8.69
C GLN A 49 -9.40 -17.79 -8.07
N TRP A 50 -9.08 -18.46 -6.96
CA TRP A 50 -10.05 -19.27 -6.24
C TRP A 50 -11.33 -18.49 -5.91
N LYS A 51 -11.21 -17.24 -5.44
CA LYS A 51 -12.36 -16.39 -5.14
C LYS A 51 -13.27 -16.13 -6.35
N ASP A 52 -12.75 -16.21 -7.57
CA ASP A 52 -13.53 -16.03 -8.80
C ASP A 52 -14.23 -17.32 -9.22
N ILE A 53 -13.63 -18.50 -8.96
CA ILE A 53 -14.12 -19.80 -9.46
C ILE A 53 -14.77 -20.67 -8.39
N ARG A 54 -14.67 -20.29 -7.10
CA ARG A 54 -15.14 -21.07 -5.94
C ARG A 54 -16.60 -21.50 -6.07
N HIS A 55 -17.45 -20.62 -6.60
CA HIS A 55 -18.89 -20.87 -6.81
C HIS A 55 -19.18 -22.07 -7.72
N LYS A 56 -18.21 -22.53 -8.52
CA LYS A 56 -18.39 -23.69 -9.40
C LYS A 56 -18.22 -25.03 -8.70
N TYR A 57 -17.62 -25.03 -7.50
CA TYR A 57 -17.11 -26.23 -6.85
C TYR A 57 -17.67 -26.47 -5.45
N ILE A 58 -18.36 -25.49 -4.88
CA ILE A 58 -18.96 -25.62 -3.56
C ILE A 58 -20.43 -25.92 -3.75
N GLN A 59 -20.83 -27.08 -3.25
CA GLN A 59 -22.22 -27.45 -3.07
C GLN A 59 -22.73 -26.72 -1.83
N GLU A 60 -23.85 -26.02 -1.95
CA GLU A 60 -24.59 -25.54 -0.79
C GLU A 60 -25.17 -26.77 -0.08
N ASP A 61 -24.85 -26.92 1.21
CA ASP A 61 -25.47 -27.94 2.08
C ASP A 61 -26.94 -27.60 2.35
#